data_AF-A0A7X8HB15-F1
#
_entry.id   AF-A0A7X8HB15-F1
#
_cell.length_a   1.000
_cell.length_b   1.000
_cell.length_c   1.000
_cell.angle_alpha   90.00
_cell.angle_beta   90.00
_cell.angle_gamma   90.00
#
_symmetry.space_group_name_H-M   'P 1'
#
loop_
_entity.id
_entity.type
_entity.pdbx_description
1 polymer ?
#
loop_
_entity_poly.entity_id
_entity_poly.type
_entity_poly.pdbx_seq_one_letter_code
_entity_poly.pdbx_strand_id
1 'polypeptide(L)'
;RIGDSFFAHKKLKKGEKASGALLKVYDNPPLALLDFVKEITDRHGFYSQAIDIFESERGYLVNEMQCIFGQSDPYQMLVDEKFGRYFFNENNWVFEKGDFAKNECYNLRLEFVLNKFNR
;
A
#
# COMPACT_ATOMS: atom_id res chain seq x y z
N ARG A 1 2.49 1.00 -2.34
CA ARG A 1 3.44 2.12 -2.10
C ARG A 1 3.19 3.24 -3.10
N ILE A 2 3.17 4.49 -2.65
CA ILE A 2 3.24 5.70 -3.49
C ILE A 2 4.20 6.69 -2.81
N GLY A 3 5.33 6.99 -3.43
CA GLY A 3 6.44 7.70 -2.80
C GLY A 3 6.86 6.99 -1.51
N ASP A 4 6.75 7.72 -0.39
CA ASP A 4 7.03 7.22 0.95
C ASP A 4 5.77 6.76 1.70
N SER A 5 4.62 6.76 1.03
CA SER A 5 3.35 6.29 1.58
C SER A 5 3.14 4.80 1.34
N PHE A 6 2.85 4.07 2.41
CA PHE A 6 2.59 2.64 2.42
C PHE A 6 1.16 2.37 2.91
N PHE A 7 0.50 1.46 2.21
CA PHE A 7 -0.88 1.04 2.45
C PHE A 7 -0.99 -0.45 2.12
N ALA A 8 -1.92 -1.14 2.78
CA ALA A 8 -2.30 -2.51 2.44
C ALA A 8 -3.72 -2.80 2.93
N HIS A 9 -4.42 -3.66 2.21
CA HIS A 9 -5.71 -4.20 2.59
C HIS A 9 -5.79 -5.68 2.22
N LYS A 10 -6.62 -6.44 2.92
CA LYS A 10 -6.80 -7.87 2.65
C LYS A 10 -7.90 -8.07 1.62
N LYS A 11 -7.61 -8.79 0.54
CA LYS A 11 -8.63 -9.25 -0.41
C LYS A 11 -9.29 -10.52 0.15
N LEU A 12 -10.62 -10.51 0.28
CA LEU A 12 -11.37 -11.70 0.69
C LEU A 12 -11.76 -12.54 -0.53
N LYS A 13 -11.80 -13.86 -0.34
CA LYS A 13 -12.31 -14.80 -1.35
C LYS A 13 -13.84 -14.77 -1.35
N LYS A 14 -14.45 -14.79 -2.53
CA LYS A 14 -15.86 -15.17 -2.73
C LYS A 14 -15.88 -16.48 -3.51
N GLY A 15 -16.22 -17.58 -2.85
CA GLY A 15 -15.99 -18.92 -3.39
C GLY A 15 -14.49 -19.22 -3.53
N GLU A 16 -14.05 -19.70 -4.69
CA GLU A 16 -12.62 -20.03 -4.92
C GLU A 16 -11.76 -18.85 -5.41
N LYS A 17 -12.36 -17.68 -5.71
CA LYS A 17 -11.65 -16.54 -6.31
C LYS A 17 -11.57 -15.34 -5.36
N ALA A 18 -10.39 -14.75 -5.25
CA ALA A 18 -10.16 -13.45 -4.58
C ALA A 18 -10.15 -12.28 -5.58
N SER A 19 -9.69 -12.50 -6.82
CA SER A 19 -9.70 -11.48 -7.87
C SER A 19 -11.12 -11.32 -8.44
N GLY A 20 -11.59 -10.07 -8.56
CA GLY A 20 -12.93 -9.73 -9.04
C GLY A 20 -14.07 -9.87 -8.01
N ALA A 21 -13.80 -10.40 -6.81
CA ALA A 21 -14.82 -10.55 -5.76
C ALA A 21 -15.25 -9.21 -5.13
N LEU A 22 -14.46 -8.14 -5.33
CA LEU A 22 -14.64 -6.78 -4.77
C LEU A 22 -14.71 -6.69 -3.23
N LEU A 23 -14.54 -7.81 -2.52
CA LEU A 23 -14.55 -7.86 -1.06
C LEU A 23 -13.15 -7.54 -0.51
N LYS A 24 -13.05 -6.45 0.24
CA LYS A 24 -11.82 -5.98 0.87
C LYS A 24 -12.06 -5.82 2.38
N VAL A 25 -11.05 -6.17 3.17
CA VAL A 25 -10.98 -5.83 4.60
C VAL A 25 -9.90 -4.78 4.77
N TYR A 26 -10.31 -3.67 5.37
CA TYR A 26 -9.44 -2.58 5.76
C TYR A 26 -9.16 -2.69 7.24
N ASP A 27 -7.98 -3.17 7.57
CA ASP A 27 -7.47 -3.30 8.93
C ASP A 27 -6.04 -2.77 9.01
N ASN A 28 -5.43 -2.90 10.19
CA ASN A 28 -4.05 -2.53 10.39
C ASN A 28 -3.18 -3.63 9.78
N PRO A 29 -2.48 -3.37 8.66
CA PRO A 29 -1.67 -4.39 8.02
C PRO A 29 -0.49 -4.79 8.91
N PRO A 30 -0.07 -6.06 8.88
CA PRO A 30 1.14 -6.47 9.58
C PRO A 30 2.35 -5.65 9.12
N LEU A 31 3.13 -5.10 10.06
CA LEU A 31 4.30 -4.29 9.71
C LEU A 31 5.35 -5.08 8.93
N ALA A 32 5.47 -6.39 9.20
CA ALA A 32 6.36 -7.29 8.45
C ALA A 32 6.01 -7.37 6.95
N LEU A 33 4.72 -7.22 6.58
CA LEU A 33 4.31 -7.11 5.17
C LEU A 33 4.82 -5.81 4.56
N LEU A 34 4.76 -4.71 5.32
CA LEU A 34 5.28 -3.42 4.87
C LEU A 34 6.81 -3.44 4.74
N ASP A 35 7.51 -4.12 5.65
CA ASP A 35 8.96 -4.34 5.56
C ASP A 35 9.32 -5.08 4.27
N PHE A 36 8.62 -6.17 3.95
CA PHE A 36 8.81 -6.93 2.73
C PHE A 36 8.58 -6.09 1.46
N VAL A 37 7.46 -5.35 1.41
CA VAL A 37 7.15 -4.45 0.29
C VAL A 37 8.19 -3.34 0.16
N LYS A 38 8.60 -2.72 1.28
CA LYS A 38 9.62 -1.67 1.32
C LYS A 38 10.96 -2.19 0.80
N GLU A 39 11.40 -3.36 1.24
CA GLU A 39 12.65 -4.00 0.83
C GLU A 39 12.73 -4.17 -0.69
N ILE A 40 11.73 -4.85 -1.29
CA ILE A 40 11.67 -5.07 -2.74
C ILE A 40 11.62 -3.73 -3.50
N THR A 41 10.77 -2.81 -3.05
CA THR A 41 10.57 -1.54 -3.76
C THR A 41 11.75 -0.59 -3.64
N ASP A 42 12.44 -0.54 -2.50
CA ASP A 42 13.66 0.27 -2.32
C ASP A 42 14.82 -0.28 -3.15
N ARG A 43 15.03 -1.60 -3.12
CA ARG A 43 16.09 -2.29 -3.86
C ARG A 43 16.08 -1.93 -5.35
N HIS A 44 14.89 -1.76 -5.93
CA HIS A 44 14.71 -1.49 -7.35
C HIS A 44 14.26 -0.06 -7.68
N GLY A 45 14.16 0.82 -6.67
CA GLY A 45 13.73 2.22 -6.87
C GLY A 45 12.29 2.36 -7.37
N PHE A 46 11.38 1.47 -6.95
CA PHE A 46 9.98 1.49 -7.35
C PHE A 46 9.11 2.30 -6.38
N TYR A 47 8.80 3.54 -6.75
CA TYR A 47 8.06 4.47 -5.89
C TYR A 47 6.56 4.56 -6.18
N SER A 48 6.02 3.86 -7.17
CA SER A 48 4.58 3.72 -7.40
C SER A 48 4.30 2.28 -7.75
N GLN A 49 3.83 1.50 -6.78
CA GLN A 49 3.57 0.07 -6.95
C GLN A 49 2.37 -0.37 -6.10
N ALA A 50 1.43 -1.06 -6.74
CA ALA A 50 0.60 -2.04 -6.07
C ALA A 50 1.28 -3.40 -6.21
N ILE A 51 1.33 -4.16 -5.12
CA ILE A 51 1.94 -5.50 -5.10
C ILE A 51 0.92 -6.45 -4.49
N ASP A 52 0.48 -7.41 -5.29
CA ASP A 52 -0.40 -8.47 -4.82
C ASP A 52 0.46 -9.59 -4.23
N ILE A 53 0.20 -9.93 -2.97
CA ILE A 53 1.03 -10.84 -2.19
C ILE A 53 0.17 -11.98 -1.65
N PHE A 54 0.67 -13.19 -1.77
CA PHE A 54 0.19 -14.35 -1.01
C PHE A 54 1.04 -14.53 0.24
N GLU A 55 0.38 -14.77 1.36
CA GLU A 55 1.02 -15.21 2.59
C GLU A 55 1.08 -16.74 2.62
N SER A 56 2.24 -17.29 2.98
CA SER A 56 2.47 -18.72 3.10
C SER A 56 3.31 -19.03 4.34
N GLU A 57 3.38 -20.29 4.74
CA GLU A 57 4.25 -20.76 5.84
C GLU A 57 5.74 -20.48 5.59
N ARG A 58 6.12 -20.23 4.33
CA ARG A 58 7.50 -19.92 3.91
C ARG A 58 7.76 -18.43 3.75
N GLY A 59 6.79 -17.58 4.13
CA GLY A 59 6.84 -16.14 3.96
C GLY A 59 5.97 -15.64 2.80
N TYR A 60 6.28 -14.43 2.32
CA TYR A 60 5.51 -13.72 1.31
C TYR A 60 5.91 -14.10 -0.12
N LEU A 61 4.91 -14.35 -0.96
CA LEU A 61 5.07 -14.64 -2.39
C LEU A 61 4.42 -13.53 -3.21
N VAL A 62 5.16 -12.89 -4.11
CA VAL A 62 4.63 -11.88 -5.02
C VAL A 62 3.88 -12.57 -6.16
N ASN A 63 2.64 -12.15 -6.39
CA ASN A 63 1.81 -12.60 -7.51
C ASN A 63 1.84 -11.61 -8.67
N GLU A 64 1.57 -10.34 -8.39
CA GLU A 64 1.52 -9.26 -9.39
C GLU A 64 2.18 -7.99 -8.86
N MET A 65 2.73 -7.18 -9.77
CA MET A 65 3.25 -5.84 -9.50
C MET A 65 2.72 -4.89 -10.57
N GLN A 66 2.02 -3.84 -10.16
CA GLN A 66 1.45 -2.84 -11.06
C GLN A 66 1.99 -1.44 -10.73
N CYS A 67 2.59 -0.80 -11.73
CA CYS A 67 3.19 0.54 -11.59
C CYS A 67 2.17 1.65 -11.30
N ILE A 68 0.90 1.43 -11.68
CA ILE A 68 -0.19 2.38 -11.51
C ILE A 68 -1.38 1.65 -10.92
N PHE A 69 -1.98 2.26 -9.90
CA PHE A 69 -3.21 1.77 -9.28
C PHE A 69 -4.06 2.95 -8.80
N GLY A 70 -5.37 2.81 -8.87
CA GLY A 70 -6.32 3.71 -8.23
C GLY A 70 -6.99 3.03 -7.05
N GLN A 71 -7.45 3.81 -6.09
CA GLN A 71 -8.38 3.33 -5.09
C GLN A 71 -9.71 4.07 -5.25
N SER A 72 -10.78 3.33 -5.52
CA SER A 72 -12.14 3.85 -5.63
C SER A 72 -12.79 4.10 -4.27
N ASP A 73 -12.38 3.34 -3.26
CA ASP A 73 -12.89 3.49 -1.90
C ASP A 73 -12.21 4.69 -1.19
N PRO A 74 -12.84 5.32 -0.19
CA PRO A 74 -12.30 6.53 0.43
C PRO A 74 -10.97 6.36 1.18
N TYR A 75 -10.52 5.12 1.41
CA TYR A 75 -9.28 4.81 2.10
C TYR A 75 -8.75 3.42 1.70
N GLN A 76 -7.49 3.14 2.05
CA GLN A 76 -6.83 1.87 1.71
C GLN A 76 -6.50 0.99 2.92
N MET A 77 -6.63 1.50 4.15
CA MET A 77 -6.33 0.79 5.38
C MET A 77 -6.92 1.55 6.58
N LEU A 78 -7.04 0.87 7.73
CA LEU A 78 -7.50 1.46 8.99
C LEU A 78 -6.56 1.05 10.12
N VAL A 79 -6.20 1.98 11.00
CA VAL A 79 -5.49 1.70 12.26
C VAL A 79 -6.31 2.29 13.38
N ASP A 80 -6.79 1.45 14.31
CA ASP A 80 -7.72 1.86 15.38
C ASP A 80 -8.90 2.70 14.84
N GLU A 81 -9.56 2.19 13.80
CA GLU A 81 -10.69 2.82 13.09
C GLU A 81 -10.37 4.16 12.38
N LYS A 82 -9.10 4.57 12.34
CA LYS A 82 -8.65 5.77 11.64
C LYS A 82 -8.04 5.39 10.31
N PHE A 83 -8.50 6.02 9.22
CA PHE A 83 -7.86 5.89 7.92
C PHE A 83 -6.62 6.77 7.83
N GLY A 84 -5.64 6.29 7.07
CA GLY A 84 -4.35 6.94 6.97
C GLY A 84 -3.37 6.14 6.13
N ARG A 85 -2.08 6.43 6.33
CA ARG A 85 -0.95 5.75 5.70
C ARG A 85 0.07 5.36 6.75
N TYR A 86 0.93 4.43 6.41
CA TYR A 86 2.24 4.30 7.05
C TYR A 86 3.31 5.03 6.24
N PHE A 87 4.29 5.59 6.93
CA PHE A 87 5.57 5.99 6.35
C PHE A 87 6.70 5.46 7.25
N PHE A 88 7.89 5.31 6.68
CA PHE A 88 9.04 4.80 7.41
C PHE A 88 9.95 5.95 7.81
N ASN A 89 10.16 6.14 9.11
CA ASN A 89 11.00 7.19 9.67
C ASN A 89 11.87 6.64 10.81
N GLU A 90 13.14 7.03 10.87
CA GLU A 90 14.07 6.65 11.95
C GLU A 90 14.02 5.14 12.29
N ASN A 91 14.05 4.29 11.26
CA ASN A 91 13.96 2.82 11.37
C ASN A 91 12.65 2.28 11.97
N ASN A 92 11.57 3.06 11.93
CA ASN A 92 10.27 2.66 12.47
C ASN A 92 9.12 3.01 11.51
N TRP A 93 8.06 2.23 11.57
CA TRP A 93 6.79 2.54 10.90
C TRP A 93 5.99 3.55 11.73
N VAL A 94 5.63 4.66 11.12
CA VAL A 94 4.82 5.71 11.74
C VAL A 94 3.49 5.79 11.01
N PHE A 95 2.39 5.67 11.75
CA PHE A 95 1.05 5.86 11.21
C PHE A 95 0.71 7.34 11.17
N GLU A 96 0.27 7.82 10.01
CA GLU A 96 -0.23 9.16 9.80
C GLU A 96 -1.71 9.09 9.41
N LYS A 97 -2.59 9.64 10.25
CA LYS A 97 -4.01 9.79 9.93
C LYS A 97 -4.17 10.84 8.83
N GLY A 98 -4.93 10.51 7.78
CA GLY A 98 -5.19 11.46 6.69
C GLY A 98 -5.91 10.84 5.51
N ASP A 99 -6.55 11.69 4.70
CA ASP A 99 -7.17 11.27 3.43
C ASP A 99 -6.11 11.27 2.33
N PHE A 100 -5.60 10.07 2.05
CA PHE A 100 -4.60 9.84 1.02
C PHE A 100 -5.14 9.15 -0.23
N ALA A 101 -6.42 8.77 -0.23
CA ALA A 101 -7.07 8.12 -1.37
C ALA A 101 -7.74 9.12 -2.31
N LYS A 102 -7.87 10.39 -1.91
CA LYS A 102 -8.40 11.47 -2.75
C LYS A 102 -7.84 11.47 -4.18
N ASN A 103 -8.73 11.71 -5.15
CA ASN A 103 -8.44 11.62 -6.57
C ASN A 103 -7.75 10.29 -6.91
N GLU A 104 -8.27 9.16 -6.44
CA GLU A 104 -7.72 7.82 -6.69
C GLU A 104 -6.21 7.69 -6.38
N CYS A 105 -5.75 8.37 -5.32
CA CYS A 105 -4.34 8.49 -4.92
C CYS A 105 -3.42 9.26 -5.89
N TYR A 106 -3.94 9.89 -6.95
CA TYR A 106 -3.11 10.66 -7.89
C TYR A 106 -2.40 11.85 -7.24
N ASN A 107 -2.99 12.45 -6.19
CA ASN A 107 -2.37 13.54 -5.44
C ASN A 107 -1.00 13.13 -4.90
N LEU A 108 -0.91 11.96 -4.24
CA LEU A 108 0.35 11.45 -3.70
C LEU A 108 1.42 11.21 -4.77
N ARG A 109 1.02 10.76 -5.96
CA ARG A 109 1.98 10.58 -7.07
C ARG A 109 2.51 11.92 -7.55
N LEU A 110 1.62 12.89 -7.72
CA LEU A 110 2.01 14.23 -8.15
C LEU A 110 2.91 14.90 -7.11
N GLU A 111 2.56 14.83 -5.83
CA GLU A 111 3.38 15.31 -4.72
C GLU A 111 4.77 14.68 -4.73
N PHE A 112 4.86 13.35 -4.89
CA PHE A 112 6.14 12.65 -4.99
C PHE A 112 7.00 13.17 -6.15
N VAL A 113 6.40 13.32 -7.34
CA VAL A 113 7.11 13.83 -8.53
C VAL A 113 7.58 15.27 -8.29
N LEU A 114 6.70 16.17 -7.86
CA LEU A 114 7.04 17.57 -7.60
C LEU A 114 8.17 17.69 -6.56
N ASN A 115 8.13 16.90 -5.48
CA ASN A 115 9.19 16.89 -4.46
C ASN A 115 10.53 16.35 -4.97
N LYS A 116 10.54 15.50 -6.00
CA LYS A 116 11.77 15.02 -6.63
C LYS A 116 12.40 16.04 -7.58
N PHE A 117 11.58 16.84 -8.26
CA PHE A 117 12.02 17.78 -9.30
C PHE A 117 12.17 19.23 -8.83
N ASN A 118 11.58 19.63 -7.70
CA ASN A 118 11.78 20.95 -7.09
C ASN A 118 13.05 21.03 -6.21
N ARG A 119 14.11 20.30 -6.59
CA ARG A 119 15.41 20.32 -5.92
C ARG A 119 16.38 21.25 -6.61
#